data_AF-A0A917YJ56-F1
#
_entry.id   AF-A0A917YJ56-F1
#
_cell.length_a   1.000
_cell.length_b   1.000
_cell.length_c   1.000
_cell.angle_alpha   90.00
_cell.angle_beta   90.00
_cell.angle_gamma   90.00
#
_symmetry.space_group_name_H-M   'P 1'
#
loop_
_entity.id
_entity.type
_entity.pdbx_description
1 polymer ?
#
loop_
_entity_poly.entity_id
_entity_poly.type
_entity_poly.pdbx_seq_one_letter_code
_entity_poly.pdbx_strand_id
1 'polypeptide(L)'
;MDFTKFDSRAAAEVAGRLHLTHPATGELLFADKAQEKPCIVLVLGSESRSAQAALRAVRNAKLSGPKKAESAQTLEDLHQAMVDGAKPLIVGFENVARGEAAATAADADWFLNLQLINGREGEKAFVEQVIEFATDRANYLGNASQS
;
A
#
# COMPACT_ATOMS: atom_id res chain seq x y z
N MET A 1 -29.57 16.46 -1.27
CA MET A 1 -28.22 15.90 -1.49
C MET A 1 -28.11 14.68 -0.59
N ASP A 2 -27.69 13.55 -1.15
CA ASP A 2 -27.49 12.32 -0.38
C ASP A 2 -26.08 12.30 0.19
N PHE A 3 -25.95 12.33 1.52
CA PHE A 3 -24.67 12.35 2.22
C PHE A 3 -24.01 10.97 2.33
N THR A 4 -24.73 9.89 2.00
CA THR A 4 -24.15 8.53 1.97
C THR A 4 -23.06 8.40 0.92
N LYS A 5 -23.06 9.24 -0.12
CA LYS A 5 -21.98 9.34 -1.12
C LYS A 5 -20.62 9.75 -0.53
N PHE A 6 -20.59 10.25 0.70
CA PHE A 6 -19.36 10.59 1.44
C PHE A 6 -18.98 9.53 2.49
N ASP A 7 -19.60 8.34 2.49
CA ASP A 7 -19.18 7.22 3.33
C ASP A 7 -17.86 6.63 2.83
N SER A 8 -16.78 7.33 3.14
CA SER A 8 -15.40 6.98 2.80
C SER A 8 -14.98 5.65 3.43
N ARG A 9 -15.58 5.27 4.56
CA ARG A 9 -15.23 4.04 5.27
C ARG A 9 -15.79 2.83 4.58
N ALA A 10 -17.03 2.89 4.10
CA ALA A 10 -17.61 1.83 3.28
C ALA A 10 -16.88 1.74 1.93
N ALA A 11 -16.61 2.88 1.28
CA ALA A 11 -15.90 2.91 0.01
C ALA A 11 -14.47 2.32 0.11
N ALA A 12 -13.77 2.59 1.21
CA ALA A 12 -12.41 2.10 1.46
C ALA A 12 -12.30 0.57 1.62
N GLU A 13 -13.41 -0.16 1.85
CA GLU A 13 -13.43 -1.63 1.88
C GLU A 13 -13.29 -2.25 0.48
N VAL A 14 -13.55 -1.48 -0.58
CA VAL A 14 -13.34 -1.91 -1.96
C VAL A 14 -11.91 -1.57 -2.36
N ALA A 15 -11.13 -2.58 -2.75
CA ALA A 15 -9.76 -2.38 -3.16
C ALA A 15 -9.66 -1.55 -4.45
N GLY A 16 -8.90 -0.47 -4.39
CA GLY A 16 -8.50 0.30 -5.57
C GLY A 16 -7.32 -0.36 -6.29
N ARG A 17 -7.21 -0.08 -7.59
CA ARG A 17 -6.13 -0.59 -8.45
C ARG A 17 -5.01 0.46 -8.54
N LEU A 18 -3.94 0.25 -7.78
CA LEU A 18 -2.73 1.08 -7.86
C LEU A 18 -1.84 0.57 -8.98
N HIS A 19 -1.66 1.35 -10.04
CA HIS A 19 -0.65 1.09 -11.07
C HIS A 19 0.72 1.52 -10.57
N LEU A 20 1.61 0.55 -10.43
CA LEU A 20 2.96 0.77 -9.94
C LEU A 20 3.79 1.61 -10.89
N THR A 21 4.61 2.48 -10.30
CA THR A 21 5.65 3.24 -11.00
C THR A 21 7.03 2.73 -10.60
N HIS A 22 7.97 2.80 -11.53
CA HIS A 22 9.36 2.41 -11.33
C HIS A 22 9.99 3.31 -10.26
N PRO A 23 10.54 2.77 -9.17
CA PRO A 23 10.95 3.56 -8.00
C PRO A 23 11.97 4.67 -8.26
N ALA A 24 12.79 4.54 -9.31
CA ALA A 24 13.82 5.53 -9.64
C ALA A 24 13.44 6.51 -10.77
N THR A 25 12.47 6.17 -11.62
CA THR A 25 12.15 6.97 -12.82
C THR A 25 10.72 7.51 -12.80
N GLY A 26 9.84 6.96 -11.96
CA GLY A 26 8.42 7.29 -11.92
C GLY A 26 7.61 6.75 -13.12
N GLU A 27 8.24 6.01 -14.04
CA GLU A 27 7.55 5.45 -15.21
C GLU A 27 6.62 4.30 -14.83
N LEU A 28 5.48 4.18 -15.50
CA LEU A 28 4.52 3.09 -15.25
C LEU A 28 5.14 1.72 -15.56
N LEU A 29 4.93 0.76 -14.67
CA LEU A 29 5.42 -0.61 -14.81
C LEU A 29 4.40 -1.49 -15.52
N PHE A 30 4.89 -2.28 -16.47
CA PHE A 30 4.12 -3.27 -17.21
C PHE A 30 4.84 -4.62 -17.20
N ALA A 31 4.09 -5.71 -17.15
CA ALA A 31 4.62 -7.06 -17.21
C ALA A 31 5.03 -7.49 -18.62
N ASP A 32 4.68 -6.69 -19.62
CA ASP A 32 4.93 -6.94 -21.03
C ASP A 32 5.49 -5.70 -21.72
N LYS A 33 6.18 -5.92 -22.84
CA LYS A 33 6.79 -4.82 -23.62
C LYS A 33 5.76 -3.98 -24.39
N ALA A 34 4.57 -4.52 -24.65
CA ALA A 34 3.51 -3.81 -25.35
C ALA A 34 2.73 -2.85 -24.44
N GLN A 35 3.04 -2.84 -23.13
CA GLN A 35 2.38 -2.00 -22.13
C GLN A 35 0.87 -2.27 -22.01
N GLU A 36 0.45 -3.53 -22.18
CA GLU A 36 -0.95 -3.93 -22.09
C GLU A 36 -1.28 -4.57 -20.74
N LYS A 37 -0.26 -5.01 -19.99
CA LYS A 37 -0.40 -5.69 -18.70
C LYS A 37 0.17 -4.83 -17.58
N PRO A 38 -0.56 -3.82 -17.10
CA PRO A 38 -0.06 -2.95 -16.04
C PRO A 38 0.18 -3.76 -14.77
N CYS A 39 1.30 -3.50 -14.11
CA CYS A 39 1.61 -4.06 -12.80
C CYS A 39 0.75 -3.34 -11.74
N ILE A 40 -0.22 -4.06 -11.17
CA ILE A 40 -1.22 -3.49 -10.26
C ILE A 40 -1.06 -4.10 -8.87
N VAL A 41 -1.21 -3.26 -7.85
CA VAL A 41 -1.46 -3.67 -6.46
C VAL A 41 -2.89 -3.34 -6.11
N LEU A 42 -3.60 -4.29 -5.50
CA LEU A 42 -4.96 -4.09 -5.01
C LEU A 42 -4.88 -3.58 -3.57
N VAL A 43 -5.28 -2.33 -3.36
CA VAL A 43 -5.05 -1.60 -2.10
C VAL A 43 -6.37 -1.11 -1.51
N LEU A 44 -6.62 -1.44 -0.24
CA LEU A 44 -7.72 -0.90 0.54
C LEU A 44 -7.43 0.54 0.97
N GLY A 45 -8.48 1.35 1.09
CA GLY A 45 -8.36 2.66 1.69
C GLY A 45 -8.05 2.56 3.18
N SER A 46 -7.21 3.46 3.68
CA SER A 46 -6.76 3.48 5.08
C SER A 46 -7.91 3.66 6.09
N GLU A 47 -9.05 4.19 5.65
CA GLU A 47 -10.25 4.40 6.49
C GLU A 47 -11.16 3.16 6.61
N SER A 48 -10.85 2.08 5.88
CA SER A 48 -11.62 0.84 5.94
C SER A 48 -11.57 0.23 7.34
N ARG A 49 -12.65 -0.45 7.74
CA ARG A 49 -12.72 -1.09 9.05
C ARG A 49 -11.76 -2.26 9.13
N SER A 50 -11.60 -3.01 8.04
CA SER A 50 -10.64 -4.11 7.91
C SER A 50 -9.20 -3.63 8.08
N ALA A 51 -8.79 -2.57 7.35
CA ALA A 51 -7.47 -1.95 7.49
C ALA A 51 -7.23 -1.45 8.92
N GLN A 52 -8.17 -0.71 9.49
CA GLN A 52 -8.07 -0.19 10.86
C GLN A 52 -8.04 -1.30 11.92
N ALA A 53 -8.70 -2.44 11.69
CA ALA A 53 -8.60 -3.59 12.57
C ALA A 53 -7.21 -4.24 12.50
N ALA A 54 -6.68 -4.43 11.30
CA ALA A 54 -5.35 -5.00 11.09
C ALA A 54 -4.24 -4.10 11.64
N LEU A 55 -4.31 -2.79 11.41
CA LEU A 55 -3.37 -1.81 11.98
C LEU A 55 -3.39 -1.81 13.52
N ARG A 56 -4.57 -1.94 14.14
CA ARG A 56 -4.68 -2.10 15.59
C ARG A 56 -4.02 -3.39 16.08
N ALA A 57 -4.18 -4.50 15.36
CA ALA A 57 -3.53 -5.77 15.70
C ALA A 57 -1.99 -5.64 15.65
N VAL A 58 -1.46 -5.01 14.61
CA VAL A 58 -0.02 -4.70 14.48
C VAL A 58 0.47 -3.84 15.64
N ARG A 59 -0.25 -2.76 15.98
CA ARG A 59 0.10 -1.89 17.10
C ARG A 59 0.08 -2.64 18.44
N ASN A 60 -0.93 -3.46 18.69
CA ASN A 60 -1.03 -4.24 19.92
C ASN A 60 0.13 -5.23 20.05
N ALA A 61 0.50 -5.92 18.96
CA ALA A 61 1.64 -6.82 18.93
C ALA A 61 2.97 -6.11 19.27
N LYS A 62 3.17 -4.88 18.78
CA LYS A 62 4.34 -4.05 19.11
C LYS A 62 4.38 -3.62 20.57
N LEU A 63 3.23 -3.30 21.17
CA LEU A 63 3.13 -2.90 22.58
C LEU A 63 3.32 -4.06 23.56
N SER A 64 3.00 -5.29 23.17
CA SER A 64 3.22 -6.50 23.98
C SER A 64 4.64 -7.06 23.90
N GLY A 65 5.48 -6.54 23.00
CA GLY A 65 6.87 -6.96 22.84
C GLY A 65 7.85 -6.29 23.83
N PRO A 66 9.10 -6.75 23.93
CA PRO A 66 10.12 -6.08 24.73
C PRO A 66 10.29 -4.64 24.25
N LYS A 67 10.22 -3.67 25.19
CA LYS A 67 10.46 -2.26 24.88
C LYS A 67 11.87 -2.10 24.33
N LYS A 68 12.01 -1.88 23.02
CA LYS A 68 13.28 -1.38 22.46
C LYS A 68 13.57 -0.06 23.17
N ALA A 69 14.77 0.05 23.75
CA ALA A 69 15.28 1.31 24.29
C ALA A 69 15.19 2.38 23.19
N GLU A 70 14.97 3.64 23.58
CA GLU A 70 14.89 4.81 22.69
C GLU A 70 16.24 5.01 21.94
N SER A 71 16.49 4.19 20.93
CA SER A 71 17.53 4.41 19.95
C SER A 71 17.04 5.46 18.95
N ALA A 72 17.95 6.29 18.44
CA ALA A 72 17.66 7.17 17.31
C ALA A 72 16.99 6.35 16.19
N GLN A 73 15.83 6.80 15.70
CA GLN A 73 15.14 6.13 14.60
C GLN A 73 16.04 6.15 13.36
N THR A 74 16.45 4.97 12.90
CA THR A 74 17.16 4.83 11.63
C THR A 74 16.18 4.93 10.45
N LEU A 75 16.70 5.16 9.25
CA LEU A 75 15.89 5.12 8.03
C LEU A 75 15.27 3.73 7.82
N GLU A 76 15.95 2.67 8.25
CA GLU A 76 15.48 1.29 8.23
C GLU A 76 14.33 1.06 9.23
N ASP A 77 14.39 1.66 10.44
CA ASP A 77 13.28 1.61 11.39
C ASP A 77 12.04 2.34 10.86
N LEU A 78 12.24 3.49 10.19
CA LEU A 78 11.15 4.22 9.54
C LEU A 78 10.55 3.40 8.40
N HIS A 79 11.38 2.80 7.55
CA HIS A 79 10.93 1.92 6.48
C HIS A 79 10.10 0.76 7.02
N GLN A 80 10.60 0.04 8.03
CA GLN A 80 9.88 -1.09 8.60
C GLN A 80 8.55 -0.65 9.21
N ALA A 81 8.48 0.53 9.84
CA ALA A 81 7.22 1.07 10.34
C ALA A 81 6.21 1.33 9.21
N MET A 82 6.67 1.81 8.05
CA MET A 82 5.84 1.99 6.87
C MET A 82 5.39 0.65 6.28
N VAL A 83 6.29 -0.34 6.17
CA VAL A 83 5.97 -1.70 5.70
C VAL A 83 4.88 -2.33 6.56
N ASP A 84 5.04 -2.27 7.89
CA ASP A 84 4.09 -2.83 8.84
C ASP A 84 2.69 -2.18 8.74
N GLY A 85 2.65 -0.89 8.39
CA GLY A 85 1.42 -0.14 8.17
C GLY A 85 0.78 -0.42 6.80
N ALA A 86 1.59 -0.60 5.76
CA ALA A 86 1.12 -0.79 4.38
C ALA A 86 0.69 -2.22 4.09
N LYS A 87 1.38 -3.22 4.67
CA LYS A 87 1.11 -4.65 4.46
C LYS A 87 -0.38 -5.04 4.60
N PRO A 88 -1.11 -4.64 5.66
CA PRO A 88 -2.53 -5.00 5.80
C PRO A 88 -3.47 -4.31 4.78
N LEU A 89 -2.98 -3.32 4.04
CA LEU A 89 -3.77 -2.62 3.01
C LEU A 89 -3.75 -3.37 1.68
N ILE A 90 -2.79 -4.27 1.46
CA ILE A 90 -2.64 -5.03 0.21
C ILE A 90 -3.47 -6.30 0.27
N VAL A 91 -4.41 -6.45 -0.65
CA VAL A 91 -5.28 -7.64 -0.75
C VAL A 91 -4.96 -8.51 -1.96
N GLY A 92 -4.06 -8.09 -2.83
CA GLY A 92 -3.63 -8.86 -3.99
C GLY A 92 -2.81 -8.07 -4.99
N PHE A 93 -2.48 -8.75 -6.09
CA PHE A 93 -1.65 -8.22 -7.17
C PHE A 93 -2.22 -8.66 -8.52
N GLU A 94 -2.01 -7.84 -9.56
CA GLU A 94 -2.28 -8.21 -10.96
C GLU A 94 -1.01 -7.97 -11.78
N ASN A 95 -0.63 -8.94 -12.61
CA ASN A 95 0.57 -8.88 -13.46
C ASN A 95 1.89 -8.63 -12.71
N VAL A 96 1.95 -8.91 -11.40
CA VAL A 96 3.19 -8.90 -10.63
C VAL A 96 3.61 -10.35 -10.36
N ALA A 97 4.86 -10.68 -10.67
CA ALA A 97 5.42 -12.00 -10.44
C ALA A 97 6.55 -11.96 -9.41
N ARG A 98 6.63 -13.02 -8.60
CA ARG A 98 7.75 -13.31 -7.71
C ARG A 98 8.48 -14.53 -8.26
N GLY A 99 9.49 -14.29 -9.10
CA GLY A 99 10.10 -15.34 -9.89
C GLY A 99 9.12 -15.84 -10.95
N GLU A 100 8.83 -17.14 -10.96
CA GLU A 100 7.92 -17.77 -11.94
C GLU A 100 6.44 -17.79 -11.50
N ALA A 101 6.15 -17.45 -10.24
CA ALA A 101 4.79 -17.47 -9.69
C ALA A 101 4.18 -16.07 -9.66
N ALA A 102 2.85 -16.00 -9.86
CA ALA A 102 2.09 -14.78 -9.60
C ALA A 102 2.15 -14.41 -8.11
N ALA A 103 2.39 -13.13 -7.81
CA ALA A 103 2.39 -12.64 -6.44
C ALA A 103 0.97 -12.67 -5.84
N THR A 104 0.89 -12.95 -4.55
CA THR A 104 -0.36 -13.00 -3.78
C THR A 104 -0.31 -12.04 -2.60
N ALA A 105 -1.43 -11.81 -1.90
CA ALA A 105 -1.44 -10.98 -0.70
C ALA A 105 -0.42 -11.42 0.37
N ALA A 106 -0.07 -12.72 0.42
CA ALA A 106 0.94 -13.24 1.33
C ALA A 106 2.36 -12.71 1.01
N ASP A 107 2.60 -12.27 -0.22
CA ASP A 107 3.87 -11.71 -0.70
C ASP A 107 4.01 -10.20 -0.43
N ALA A 108 3.02 -9.56 0.20
CA ALA A 108 3.05 -8.12 0.48
C ALA A 108 4.31 -7.67 1.23
N ASP A 109 4.78 -8.47 2.19
CA ASP A 109 5.99 -8.19 2.96
C ASP A 109 7.25 -8.14 2.08
N TRP A 110 7.39 -9.13 1.19
CA TRP A 110 8.49 -9.19 0.23
C TRP A 110 8.45 -8.00 -0.72
N PHE A 111 7.27 -7.71 -1.27
CA PHE A 111 7.07 -6.64 -2.24
C PHE A 111 7.47 -5.27 -1.67
N LEU A 112 7.00 -4.96 -0.46
CA LEU A 112 7.23 -3.66 0.19
C LEU A 112 8.70 -3.44 0.59
N ASN A 113 9.49 -4.51 0.73
CA ASN A 113 10.91 -4.48 1.08
C ASN A 113 11.86 -4.55 -0.13
N LEU A 114 11.36 -4.50 -1.37
CA LEU A 114 12.22 -4.52 -2.57
C LEU A 114 13.10 -3.28 -2.70
N GLN A 115 12.70 -2.15 -2.11
CA GLN A 115 13.50 -0.93 -2.01
C GLN A 115 13.40 -0.35 -0.61
N LEU A 116 14.51 0.16 -0.08
CA LEU A 116 14.50 1.05 1.08
C LEU A 116 14.01 2.44 0.63
N ILE A 117 13.25 3.12 1.48
CA ILE A 117 12.97 4.55 1.28
C ILE A 117 14.29 5.33 1.29
N ASN A 118 14.41 6.36 0.46
CA ASN A 118 15.65 7.13 0.35
C ASN A 118 15.44 8.65 0.48
N GLY A 119 14.19 9.11 0.58
CA GLY A 119 13.84 10.51 0.79
C GLY A 119 14.16 11.44 -0.39
N ARG A 120 14.45 10.90 -1.58
CA ARG A 120 14.68 11.71 -2.78
C ARG A 120 13.36 12.08 -3.43
N GLU A 121 13.21 13.36 -3.73
CA GLU A 121 12.04 13.85 -4.45
C GLU A 121 11.95 13.18 -5.84
N GLY A 122 10.79 12.61 -6.14
CA GLY A 122 10.55 11.89 -7.40
C GLY A 122 10.94 10.40 -7.39
N GLU A 123 11.71 9.93 -6.41
CA GLU A 123 11.98 8.50 -6.23
C GLU A 123 11.10 7.95 -5.11
N LYS A 124 10.15 7.06 -5.44
CA LYS A 124 9.20 6.49 -4.47
C LYS A 124 9.33 4.99 -4.38
N ALA A 125 9.72 4.49 -3.22
CA ALA A 125 9.66 3.07 -2.92
C ALA A 125 8.21 2.57 -3.00
N PHE A 126 8.01 1.27 -3.23
CA PHE A 126 6.65 0.73 -3.34
C PHE A 126 5.81 0.93 -2.08
N VAL A 127 6.43 0.94 -0.91
CA VAL A 127 5.74 1.25 0.35
C VAL A 127 5.19 2.67 0.40
N GLU A 128 5.89 3.65 -0.18
CA GLU A 128 5.42 5.03 -0.29
C GLU A 128 4.22 5.12 -1.24
N GLN A 129 4.32 4.47 -2.41
CA GLN A 129 3.23 4.43 -3.39
C GLN A 129 1.94 3.83 -2.81
N VAL A 130 2.05 2.74 -2.03
CA VAL A 130 0.90 2.09 -1.39
C VAL A 130 0.26 2.97 -0.32
N ILE A 131 1.07 3.59 0.55
CA ILE A 131 0.57 4.46 1.63
C ILE A 131 -0.11 5.71 1.05
N GLU A 132 0.51 6.34 0.06
CA GLU A 132 -0.04 7.51 -0.63
C GLU A 132 -1.39 7.16 -1.27
N PHE A 133 -1.45 6.06 -2.01
CA PHE A 133 -2.70 5.60 -2.63
C PHE A 133 -3.80 5.33 -1.60
N ALA A 134 -3.48 4.62 -0.52
CA ALA A 134 -4.45 4.24 0.51
C ALA A 134 -4.95 5.43 1.36
N THR A 135 -4.18 6.50 1.47
CA THR A 135 -4.55 7.68 2.26
C THR A 135 -5.30 8.73 1.45
N ASP A 136 -5.13 8.74 0.12
CA ASP A 136 -5.89 9.62 -0.75
C ASP A 136 -7.34 9.15 -0.93
N ARG A 137 -8.27 9.91 -0.35
CA ARG A 137 -9.71 9.66 -0.43
C ARG A 137 -10.23 9.67 -1.87
N ALA A 138 -9.59 10.37 -2.81
CA ALA A 138 -10.00 10.38 -4.20
C ALA A 138 -9.99 8.96 -4.82
N ASN A 139 -9.09 8.08 -4.36
CA ASN A 139 -8.94 6.72 -4.88
C ASN A 139 -10.08 5.77 -4.50
N TYR A 140 -10.89 6.11 -3.50
CA TYR A 140 -12.04 5.28 -3.07
C TYR A 140 -13.36 6.04 -3.01
N LEU A 141 -13.38 7.33 -2.67
CA LEU A 141 -14.59 8.18 -2.80
C LEU A 141 -14.89 8.54 -4.27
N GLY A 142 -13.88 8.63 -5.14
CA GLY A 142 -14.05 8.96 -6.55
C GLY A 142 -14.85 7.92 -7.35
N ASN A 143 -15.07 6.73 -6.82
CA ASN A 143 -15.96 5.72 -7.40
C ASN A 143 -17.45 6.04 -7.17
N ALA A 144 -17.79 6.88 -6.18
CA ALA A 144 -19.17 7.29 -5.90
C ALA A 144 -19.66 8.45 -6.78
N SER A 145 -18.74 9.20 -7.41
CA SER A 145 -19.07 10.34 -8.28
C SER A 145 -19.41 9.97 -9.73
N GLN A 146 -19.25 8.70 -10.13
CA GLN A 146 -19.64 8.19 -11.45
C GLN A 146 -20.99 7.45 -11.48
N SER A 147 -21.84 7.64 -10.46
CA SER A 147 -23.21 7.08 -10.41
C SER A 147 -24.31 8.12 -10.21
#